data_AF-A0A3E0TTT3-F1
#
_entry.id   AF-A0A3E0TTT3-F1
#
_cell.length_a   1.000
_cell.length_b   1.000
_cell.length_c   1.000
_cell.angle_alpha   90.00
_cell.angle_beta   90.00
_cell.angle_gamma   90.00
#
_symmetry.space_group_name_H-M   'P 1'
#
loop_
_entity.id
_entity.type
_entity.pdbx_description
1 polymer ?
#
loop_
_entity_poly.entity_id
_entity_poly.type
_entity_poly.pdbx_seq_one_letter_code
_entity_poly.pdbx_strand_id
1 'polypeptide(L)'
;MVQKTLLQAYKKSIAFCLLGLGLFSVPNVSAYWPSFLIALAVIEALSVRFGKAWWVTRQLLGKSGNNQINLVVDQQGLVLTSPFIEQNFTWQSIKQLEHTKLGLIVHLEQQRQYLSKQVLSAEAIAFIESNTKNTM
;
A
#
# COMPACT_ATOMS: atom_id res chain seq x y z
N MET A 1 -14.90 2.70 9.99
CA MET A 1 -14.87 2.74 8.51
C MET A 1 -16.25 3.19 8.05
N VAL A 2 -16.37 4.31 7.32
CA VAL A 2 -17.67 4.76 6.79
C VAL A 2 -18.15 3.75 5.77
N GLN A 3 -19.27 3.09 6.03
CA GLN A 3 -19.88 2.13 5.13
C GLN A 3 -20.52 2.89 3.97
N LYS A 4 -19.78 3.03 2.86
CA LYS A 4 -20.29 3.69 1.66
C LYS A 4 -21.36 2.81 1.02
N THR A 5 -22.46 3.42 0.61
CA THR A 5 -23.46 2.71 -0.19
C THR A 5 -22.87 2.32 -1.53
N LEU A 6 -23.39 1.26 -2.17
CA LEU A 6 -22.91 0.80 -3.48
C LEU A 6 -22.90 1.95 -4.50
N LEU A 7 -23.96 2.75 -4.53
CA LEU A 7 -24.05 3.91 -5.43
C LEU A 7 -22.93 4.94 -5.16
N GLN A 8 -22.63 5.22 -3.90
CA GLN A 8 -21.55 6.13 -3.52
C GLN A 8 -20.16 5.56 -3.87
N ALA A 9 -20.00 4.25 -3.81
CA ALA A 9 -18.75 3.58 -4.15
C ALA A 9 -18.48 3.62 -5.66
N TYR A 10 -19.50 3.39 -6.49
CA TYR A 10 -19.37 3.33 -7.96
C TYR A 10 -19.63 4.65 -8.69
N LYS A 11 -19.97 5.75 -7.99
CA LYS A 11 -20.30 7.06 -8.59
C LYS A 11 -19.34 7.50 -9.70
N LYS A 12 -18.03 7.32 -9.50
CA LYS A 12 -17.00 7.70 -10.49
C LYS A 12 -17.06 6.84 -11.75
N SER A 13 -17.15 5.52 -11.59
CA SER A 13 -17.29 4.57 -12.69
C SER A 13 -18.56 4.84 -13.50
N ILE A 14 -19.69 5.07 -12.81
CA ILE A 14 -20.96 5.42 -13.44
C ILE A 14 -20.84 6.73 -14.24
N ALA A 15 -20.20 7.76 -13.66
CA ALA A 15 -19.98 9.02 -14.35
C ALA A 15 -19.14 8.85 -15.62
N PHE A 16 -18.04 8.10 -15.57
CA PHE A 16 -17.22 7.81 -16.75
C PHE A 16 -17.97 7.02 -17.81
N CYS A 17 -18.80 6.06 -17.40
CA CYS A 17 -19.62 5.28 -18.30
C CYS A 17 -20.65 6.17 -19.03
N LEU A 18 -21.38 7.01 -18.29
CA LEU A 18 -22.36 7.94 -18.85
C LEU A 18 -21.70 8.97 -19.78
N LEU A 19 -20.53 9.51 -19.41
CA LEU A 19 -19.77 10.43 -20.25
C LEU A 19 -19.28 9.76 -21.53
N GLY A 20 -18.76 8.53 -21.45
CA GLY A 20 -18.31 7.76 -22.61
C GLY A 20 -19.47 7.46 -23.58
N LEU A 21 -20.61 7.02 -23.05
CA LEU A 21 -21.83 6.81 -23.85
C LEU A 21 -22.34 8.12 -24.46
N GLY A 22 -22.31 9.23 -23.72
CA GLY A 22 -22.69 10.54 -24.24
C GLY A 22 -21.78 11.02 -25.36
N LEU A 23 -20.46 10.80 -25.25
CA LEU A 23 -19.48 11.19 -26.28
C LEU A 23 -19.69 10.44 -27.61
N PHE A 24 -20.19 9.19 -27.59
CA PHE A 24 -20.50 8.47 -28.83
C PHE A 24 -21.57 9.17 -29.68
N SER A 25 -22.45 9.95 -29.04
CA SER A 25 -23.50 10.72 -29.72
C SER A 25 -23.02 12.06 -30.28
N VAL A 26 -21.75 12.44 -30.05
CA VAL A 26 -21.19 13.73 -30.51
C VAL A 26 -20.57 13.56 -31.91
N PRO A 27 -21.06 14.30 -32.93
CA PRO A 27 -20.47 14.27 -34.27
C PRO A 27 -19.01 14.74 -34.27
N ASN A 28 -18.20 14.20 -35.18
CA ASN A 28 -16.78 14.55 -35.37
C ASN A 28 -15.84 14.19 -34.20
N VAL A 29 -16.30 13.41 -33.23
CA VAL A 29 -15.44 12.86 -32.18
C VAL A 29 -14.92 11.49 -32.61
N SER A 30 -13.59 11.31 -32.56
CA SER A 30 -12.97 10.01 -32.80
C SER A 30 -13.48 8.98 -31.78
N ALA A 31 -13.85 7.79 -32.25
CA ALA A 31 -14.32 6.67 -31.42
C ALA A 31 -13.31 6.24 -30.35
N TYR A 32 -12.04 6.65 -30.47
CA TYR A 32 -11.01 6.44 -29.46
C TYR A 32 -11.39 7.04 -28.10
N TRP A 33 -11.83 8.30 -28.06
CA TRP A 33 -12.13 9.01 -26.82
C TRP A 33 -13.28 8.40 -25.99
N PRO A 34 -14.47 8.12 -26.57
CA PRO A 34 -15.52 7.44 -25.83
C PRO A 34 -15.11 6.02 -25.44
N SER A 35 -14.43 5.27 -26.31
CA SER A 35 -13.94 3.92 -25.97
C SER A 35 -12.96 3.94 -24.80
N PHE A 36 -12.07 4.94 -24.74
CA PHE A 36 -11.15 5.14 -23.63
C PHE A 36 -11.88 5.46 -22.32
N LEU A 37 -12.91 6.32 -22.35
CA LEU A 37 -13.73 6.61 -21.17
C LEU A 37 -14.50 5.39 -20.67
N ILE A 38 -15.03 4.56 -21.57
CA ILE A 38 -15.68 3.29 -21.20
C ILE A 38 -14.66 2.33 -20.58
N ALA A 39 -13.46 2.21 -21.15
CA ALA A 39 -12.39 1.40 -20.56
C ALA A 39 -12.01 1.87 -19.15
N LEU A 40 -11.89 3.19 -18.93
CA LEU A 40 -11.68 3.77 -17.60
C LEU A 40 -12.83 3.47 -16.63
N ALA A 41 -14.08 3.50 -17.10
CA ALA A 41 -15.23 3.16 -16.28
C ALA A 41 -15.16 1.72 -15.77
N VAL A 42 -14.76 0.78 -16.63
CA VAL A 42 -14.57 -0.64 -16.27
C VAL A 42 -13.42 -0.81 -15.27
N ILE A 43 -12.27 -0.18 -15.51
CA ILE A 43 -11.12 -0.23 -14.58
C ILE A 43 -11.53 0.31 -13.21
N GLU A 44 -12.28 1.42 -13.16
CA GLU A 44 -12.74 1.99 -11.90
C GLU A 44 -13.80 1.11 -11.21
N ALA A 45 -14.66 0.41 -11.97
CA ALA A 45 -15.58 -0.56 -11.37
C ALA A 45 -14.81 -1.74 -10.74
N LEU A 46 -13.79 -2.26 -11.42
CA LEU A 46 -12.91 -3.30 -10.89
C LEU A 46 -12.12 -2.82 -9.67
N SER A 47 -11.70 -1.55 -9.66
CA SER A 47 -11.00 -0.95 -8.52
C SER A 47 -11.85 -0.93 -7.25
N VAL A 48 -13.16 -0.70 -7.39
CA VAL A 48 -14.12 -0.74 -6.27
C VAL A 48 -14.41 -2.19 -5.86
N ARG A 49 -14.68 -3.08 -6.81
CA ARG A 49 -15.01 -4.49 -6.53
C ARG A 49 -13.86 -5.24 -5.86
N PHE A 50 -12.65 -5.03 -6.36
CA PHE A 50 -11.44 -5.74 -5.94
C PHE A 50 -10.47 -4.84 -5.18
N GLY A 51 -10.97 -3.85 -4.42
CA GLY A 51 -10.14 -2.79 -3.82
C GLY A 51 -8.86 -3.26 -3.12
N LYS A 52 -8.91 -4.37 -2.37
CA LYS A 52 -7.72 -4.95 -1.73
C LYS A 52 -6.72 -5.50 -2.75
N ALA A 53 -7.17 -6.35 -3.66
CA ALA A 53 -6.31 -6.94 -4.69
C ALA A 53 -5.78 -5.87 -5.65
N TRP A 54 -6.64 -4.94 -6.07
CA TRP A 54 -6.27 -3.80 -6.92
C TRP A 54 -5.20 -2.91 -6.27
N TRP A 55 -5.30 -2.66 -4.97
CA TRP A 55 -4.27 -1.91 -4.25
C TRP A 55 -2.91 -2.63 -4.30
N VAL A 56 -2.88 -3.95 -4.08
CA VAL A 56 -1.65 -4.75 -4.20
C VAL A 56 -1.13 -4.77 -5.64
N THR A 57 -2.00 -4.97 -6.64
CA THR A 57 -1.63 -4.95 -8.05
C THR A 57 -0.99 -3.61 -8.44
N ARG A 58 -1.53 -2.47 -7.97
CA ARG A 58 -0.89 -1.16 -8.19
C ARG A 58 0.49 -1.07 -7.57
N GLN A 59 0.69 -1.61 -6.36
CA GLN A 59 2.00 -1.64 -5.73
C GLN A 59 3.00 -2.50 -6.52
N LEU A 60 2.55 -3.62 -7.09
CA LEU A 60 3.39 -4.52 -7.90
C LEU A 60 3.72 -3.99 -9.29
N LEU A 61 2.85 -3.16 -9.89
CA LEU A 61 3.11 -2.52 -11.19
C LEU A 61 4.19 -1.43 -11.13
N GLY A 62 4.54 -0.96 -9.93
CA GLY A 62 5.57 0.05 -9.72
C GLY A 62 6.99 -0.50 -9.76
N LYS A 63 7.98 0.41 -9.77
CA LYS A 63 9.43 0.09 -9.74
C LYS A 63 9.86 -0.66 -8.45
N SER A 64 9.03 -0.65 -7.42
CA SER A 64 9.22 -1.37 -6.16
C SER A 64 8.72 -2.83 -6.18
N GLY A 65 8.02 -3.24 -7.23
CA GLY A 65 7.51 -4.61 -7.37
C GLY A 65 8.64 -5.63 -7.41
N ASN A 66 8.55 -6.65 -6.55
CA ASN A 66 9.49 -7.79 -6.49
C ASN A 66 10.94 -7.44 -6.09
N ASN A 67 11.19 -6.26 -5.51
CA ASN A 67 12.52 -5.95 -4.98
C ASN A 67 12.75 -6.66 -3.64
N GLN A 68 13.92 -7.27 -3.52
CA GLN A 68 14.39 -7.83 -2.25
C GLN A 68 14.76 -6.67 -1.31
N ILE A 69 14.28 -6.75 -0.08
CA ILE A 69 14.59 -5.80 0.99
C ILE A 69 15.38 -6.58 2.03
N ASN A 70 16.59 -6.12 2.32
CA ASN A 70 17.40 -6.62 3.42
C ASN A 70 17.08 -5.84 4.68
N LEU A 71 16.69 -6.54 5.73
CA LEU A 71 16.52 -5.99 7.07
C LEU A 71 17.70 -6.44 7.92
N VAL A 72 18.48 -5.48 8.39
CA VAL A 72 19.54 -5.69 9.38
C VAL A 72 19.08 -5.11 10.71
N VAL A 73 19.23 -5.91 11.76
CA VAL A 73 18.90 -5.52 13.13
C VAL A 73 20.21 -5.51 13.89
N ASP A 74 20.61 -4.35 14.40
CA ASP A 74 21.88 -4.16 15.11
C ASP A 74 21.70 -3.38 16.42
N GLN A 75 22.81 -3.09 17.09
CA GLN A 75 22.80 -2.37 18.37
C GLN A 75 22.38 -0.91 18.21
N GLN A 76 22.53 -0.33 17.02
CA GLN A 76 22.22 1.04 16.71
C GLN A 76 20.73 1.19 16.36
N GLY A 77 20.13 0.18 15.72
CA GLY A 77 18.74 0.21 15.32
C GLY A 77 18.32 -0.85 14.30
N LEU A 78 17.40 -0.45 13.43
CA LEU A 78 16.90 -1.22 12.30
C LEU A 78 17.33 -0.54 11.00
N VAL A 79 17.99 -1.29 10.13
CA VAL A 79 18.42 -0.84 8.80
C VAL A 79 17.67 -1.63 7.75
N LEU A 80 16.93 -0.92 6.89
CA LEU A 80 16.17 -1.48 5.77
C LEU A 80 16.81 -1.02 4.47
N THR A 81 17.49 -1.93 3.78
CA THR A 81 18.17 -1.66 2.53
C THR A 81 17.42 -2.32 1.38
N SER A 82 17.05 -1.53 0.40
CA SER A 82 16.52 -1.97 -0.89
C SER A 82 17.40 -1.40 -2.01
N PRO A 83 17.35 -1.93 -3.25
CA PRO A 83 18.16 -1.43 -4.36
C PRO A 83 18.00 0.08 -4.66
N PHE A 84 16.95 0.71 -4.14
CA PHE A 84 16.61 2.10 -4.44
C PHE A 84 16.50 3.00 -3.19
N ILE A 85 16.42 2.41 -1.99
CA ILE A 85 16.13 3.13 -0.74
C ILE A 85 16.85 2.43 0.42
N GLU A 86 17.58 3.19 1.22
CA GLU A 86 18.10 2.79 2.53
C GLU A 86 17.38 3.59 3.62
N GLN A 87 16.81 2.90 4.61
CA GLN A 87 16.13 3.54 5.75
C GLN A 87 16.75 3.04 7.05
N ASN A 88 17.26 3.98 7.85
CA ASN A 88 17.92 3.69 9.11
C ASN A 88 17.07 4.25 10.25
N PHE A 89 16.73 3.37 11.18
CA PHE A 89 15.84 3.65 12.31
C PHE A 89 16.54 3.35 13.63
N THR A 90 16.98 4.38 14.33
CA THR A 90 17.58 4.23 15.67
C THR A 90 16.53 3.75 16.68
N TRP A 91 16.93 2.97 17.68
CA TRP A 91 16.03 2.52 18.76
C TRP A 91 15.27 3.67 19.45
N GLN A 92 15.92 4.83 19.64
CA GLN A 92 15.30 6.05 20.20
C GLN A 92 14.15 6.63 19.37
N SER A 93 14.13 6.36 18.06
CA SER A 93 13.06 6.83 17.17
C SER A 93 11.80 5.96 17.25
N ILE A 94 11.90 4.78 17.86
CA ILE A 94 10.82 3.82 17.99
C ILE A 94 10.01 4.15 19.24
N LYS A 95 8.79 4.65 19.03
CA LYS A 95 7.90 5.07 20.12
C LYS A 95 7.08 3.93 20.69
N GLN A 96 6.74 2.94 19.86
CA GLN A 96 5.92 1.83 20.28
C GLN A 96 6.12 0.66 19.33
N LEU A 97 5.99 -0.54 19.90
CA LEU A 97 5.96 -1.77 19.14
C LEU A 97 4.61 -2.47 19.35
N GLU A 98 3.95 -2.80 18.25
CA GLU A 98 2.64 -3.46 18.24
C GLU A 98 2.73 -4.84 17.60
N HIS A 99 2.27 -5.86 18.32
CA HIS A 99 2.23 -7.23 17.83
C HIS A 99 0.92 -7.48 17.09
N THR A 100 1.03 -7.94 15.85
CA THR A 100 -0.11 -8.48 15.09
C THR A 100 0.02 -9.99 14.95
N LYS A 101 -1.05 -10.64 14.47
CA LYS A 101 -1.05 -12.08 14.21
C LYS A 101 0.06 -12.51 13.23
N LEU A 102 0.35 -11.70 12.22
CA LEU A 102 1.25 -12.06 11.11
C LEU A 102 2.58 -11.29 11.11
N GLY A 103 2.69 -10.23 11.93
CA GLY A 103 3.82 -9.31 11.87
C GLY A 103 3.96 -8.44 13.12
N LEU A 104 4.91 -7.52 13.04
CA LEU A 104 5.23 -6.50 14.02
C LEU A 104 5.05 -5.14 13.35
N ILE A 105 4.39 -4.21 14.02
CA ILE A 105 4.28 -2.82 13.57
C ILE A 105 5.17 -1.98 14.48
N VAL A 106 6.19 -1.38 13.88
CA VAL A 106 7.10 -0.44 14.54
C VAL A 106 6.53 0.96 14.31
N HIS A 107 6.07 1.60 15.38
CA HIS A 107 5.57 2.97 15.35
C HIS A 107 6.73 3.94 15.57
N LEU A 108 7.04 4.70 14.53
CA LEU A 108 8.02 5.78 14.54
C LEU A 108 7.28 7.12 14.64
N GLU A 109 8.00 8.23 14.81
CA GLU A 109 7.37 9.55 14.97
C GLU A 109 6.43 9.96 13.82
N GLN A 110 6.85 9.69 12.59
CA GLN A 110 6.16 10.16 11.38
C GLN A 110 5.64 9.04 10.49
N GLN A 111 5.99 7.79 10.80
CA GLN A 111 5.62 6.64 9.95
C GLN A 111 5.47 5.35 10.76
N ARG A 112 4.89 4.34 10.11
CA ARG A 112 4.75 3.00 10.67
C ARG A 112 5.39 2.02 9.73
N GLN A 113 6.28 1.19 10.27
CA GLN A 113 6.93 0.16 9.49
C GLN A 113 6.36 -1.21 9.87
N TYR A 114 5.90 -1.95 8.86
CA TYR A 114 5.43 -3.32 9.04
C TYR A 114 6.56 -4.30 8.76
N LEU A 115 6.83 -5.19 9.71
CA LEU A 115 7.78 -6.28 9.58
C LEU A 115 7.02 -7.60 9.69
N SER A 116 7.17 -8.48 8.71
CA SER A 116 6.51 -9.80 8.74
C SER A 116 7.26 -10.76 9.66
N LYS A 117 6.55 -11.47 10.54
CA LYS A 117 7.14 -12.48 11.43
C LYS A 117 7.69 -13.69 10.67
N GLN A 118 7.23 -13.92 9.43
CA GLN A 118 7.72 -15.02 8.60
C GLN A 118 9.18 -14.84 8.16
N VAL A 119 9.67 -13.60 8.16
CA VAL A 119 11.01 -13.23 7.69
C VAL A 119 11.95 -12.88 8.85
N LEU A 120 11.44 -12.91 10.08
CA LEU A 120 12.18 -12.61 11.31
C LEU A 120 12.42 -13.90 12.09
N SER A 121 13.65 -14.11 12.56
CA SER A 121 13.93 -15.17 13.53
C SER A 121 13.35 -14.82 14.89
N ALA A 122 13.09 -15.83 15.73
CA ALA A 122 12.63 -15.62 17.10
C ALA A 122 13.63 -14.76 17.91
N GLU A 123 14.93 -14.92 17.64
CA GLU A 123 16.02 -14.14 18.23
C GLU A 123 15.92 -12.65 17.84
N ALA A 124 15.69 -12.35 16.56
CA ALA A 124 15.54 -10.98 16.09
C ALA A 124 14.32 -10.30 16.73
N ILE A 125 13.21 -11.01 16.87
CA ILE A 125 12.00 -10.49 17.54
C ILE A 125 12.30 -10.16 19.01
N ALA A 126 12.92 -11.09 19.74
CA ALA A 126 13.27 -10.89 21.14
C ALA A 126 14.24 -9.70 21.32
N PHE A 127 15.21 -9.55 20.41
CA PHE A 127 16.18 -8.46 20.43
C PHE A 127 15.53 -7.09 20.15
N ILE A 128 14.58 -7.03 19.21
CA ILE A 128 13.81 -5.81 18.92
C ILE A 128 12.98 -5.41 20.16
N GLU A 129 12.32 -6.36 20.80
CA GLU A 129 11.52 -6.12 22.00
C GLU A 129 12.37 -5.62 23.18
N SER A 130 13.54 -6.22 23.41
CA SER A 130 14.42 -5.83 24.52
C SER A 130 14.97 -4.42 24.36
N ASN A 131 15.41 -4.04 23.16
CA ASN A 131 15.96 -2.70 22.91
C ASN A 131 14.88 -1.62 22.92
N THR A 132 13.66 -1.94 22.49
CA THR A 132 12.54 -0.99 22.56
C THR A 132 12.15 -0.71 24.01
N LYS A 133 12.14 -1.72 24.89
CA LYS A 133 11.82 -1.55 26.32
C LYS A 133 12.87 -0.77 27.10
N ASN A 134 14.15 -0.89 26.73
CA ASN A 134 15.24 -0.13 27.38
C ASN A 134 15.21 1.37 27.08
N THR A 135 14.39 1.81 26.12
CA THR A 135 14.34 3.20 25.67
C THR A 135 13.07 3.94 26.16
N MET A 136 12.15 3.22 26.84
CA MET A 136 10.97 3.78 27.51
C MET A 136 11.22 3.94 29.02
#